data_AF-A0AAD9M8E3-F1
#
_entry.id   AF-A0AAD9M8E3-F1
#
_cell.length_a   1.000
_cell.length_b   1.000
_cell.length_c   1.000
_cell.angle_alpha   90.00
_cell.angle_beta   90.00
_cell.angle_gamma   90.00
#
_symmetry.space_group_name_H-M   'P 1'
#
loop_
_entity.id
_entity.type
_entity.pdbx_description
1 polymer ?
#
loop_
_entity_poly.entity_id
_entity_poly.type
_entity_poly.pdbx_seq_one_letter_code
_entity_poly.pdbx_strand_id
1 'polypeptide(L)'
;MSPEEPTSTDDAQLPQVKLAGLIKGDPETRRTLLAACEKNGFFYLDIIGGDDQFLQTWDKLLEVMAGYFHQPQEVKMLDDRQSDTHGYEPMATSAGAVPGLPDYYESLKVSRDELRQNSSKVASIVKIQRAIFEAYVASAHTVVSTVLRELSVALGDQYPLAEAHSDDRPSRSTLSVFRYPKQDEDVELSGLGHNKHTDLGTLTLLLCRQWGLQVLTEDKGWQFVAPRPGCAVINVGDSLRFLSGLRLRSVVHRVVPRNAAHRQDEDRYSVAYFLRPADDVTYRDVNGRTVSAWAWHNDKFDMFRQPHDIQESNAVATGGMERADTLIF
;
A
#
# COMPACT_ATOMS: atom_id res chain seq x y z
N MET A 1 -27.62 20.33 -14.95
CA MET A 1 -27.08 20.83 -13.67
C MET A 1 -26.22 19.71 -13.12
N SER A 2 -24.90 19.86 -13.22
CA SER A 2 -23.97 18.93 -12.59
C SER A 2 -24.25 18.94 -11.08
N PRO A 3 -24.37 17.79 -10.40
CA PRO A 3 -24.35 17.81 -8.95
C PRO A 3 -22.99 18.38 -8.55
N GLU A 4 -23.00 19.50 -7.83
CA GLU A 4 -21.80 20.02 -7.18
C GLU A 4 -21.26 18.90 -6.28
N GLU A 5 -20.06 18.39 -6.59
CA GLU A 5 -19.33 17.55 -5.65
C GLU A 5 -19.19 18.34 -4.35
N PRO A 6 -19.59 17.78 -3.20
CA PRO A 6 -19.42 18.48 -1.95
C PRO A 6 -17.92 18.69 -1.76
N THR A 7 -17.47 19.94 -1.84
CA THR A 7 -16.15 20.35 -1.36
C THR A 7 -16.18 20.22 0.16
N SER A 8 -16.00 18.99 0.63
CA SER A 8 -16.21 18.60 2.03
C SER A 8 -14.93 18.81 2.84
N THR A 9 -15.11 19.35 4.04
CA THR A 9 -14.15 19.45 5.15
C THR A 9 -13.54 18.11 5.61
N ASP A 10 -13.97 16.99 5.03
CA ASP A 10 -13.62 15.62 5.41
C ASP A 10 -12.43 15.02 4.63
N ASP A 11 -11.94 15.68 3.58
CA ASP A 11 -10.80 15.19 2.81
C ASP A 11 -9.45 15.47 3.52
N ALA A 12 -8.54 14.50 3.47
CA ALA A 12 -7.23 14.57 4.09
C ALA A 12 -6.34 15.61 3.41
N GLN A 13 -5.83 16.57 4.18
CA GLN A 13 -4.88 17.58 3.71
C GLN A 13 -3.45 17.06 3.85
N LEU A 14 -3.03 16.25 2.88
CA LEU A 14 -1.69 15.65 2.86
C LEU A 14 -0.67 16.56 2.16
N PRO A 15 0.59 16.60 2.64
CA PRO A 15 1.66 17.33 1.98
C PRO A 15 1.97 16.71 0.60
N GLN A 16 2.53 17.53 -0.29
CA GLN A 16 2.97 17.09 -1.61
C GLN A 16 4.49 17.23 -1.73
N VAL A 17 5.14 16.18 -2.22
CA VAL A 17 6.58 16.09 -2.46
C VAL A 17 6.80 15.89 -3.96
N LYS A 18 7.79 16.56 -4.55
CA LYS A 18 8.09 16.44 -5.99
C LYS A 18 9.16 15.40 -6.25
N LEU A 19 8.85 14.36 -7.03
CA LEU A 19 9.81 13.33 -7.40
C LEU A 19 11.03 13.92 -8.12
N ALA A 20 10.81 14.86 -9.05
CA ALA A 20 11.89 15.54 -9.77
C ALA A 20 12.88 16.29 -8.83
N GLY A 21 12.40 16.80 -7.68
CA GLY A 21 13.24 17.42 -6.67
C GLY A 21 14.09 16.39 -5.91
N LEU A 22 13.49 15.25 -5.54
CA LEU A 22 14.19 14.14 -4.90
C LEU A 22 15.27 13.51 -5.80
N ILE A 23 14.99 13.38 -7.11
CA ILE A 23 15.98 12.90 -8.10
C ILE A 23 17.20 13.83 -8.14
N LYS A 24 16.99 15.14 -8.02
CA LYS A 24 18.06 16.15 -8.01
C LYS A 24 18.75 16.30 -6.65
N GLY A 25 18.28 15.59 -5.62
CA GLY A 25 18.78 15.74 -4.25
C GLY A 25 18.53 17.12 -3.65
N ASP A 26 17.44 17.79 -4.07
CA ASP A 26 17.09 19.13 -3.62
C ASP A 26 16.87 19.18 -2.09
N PRO A 27 17.63 20.00 -1.34
CA PRO A 27 17.54 20.04 0.12
C PRO A 27 16.17 20.43 0.67
N GLU A 28 15.44 21.31 -0.02
CA GLU A 28 14.11 21.75 0.43
C GLU A 28 13.06 20.66 0.23
N THR A 29 13.10 19.99 -0.93
CA THR A 29 12.25 18.82 -1.21
C THR A 29 12.54 17.70 -0.21
N ARG A 30 13.81 17.46 0.14
CA ARG A 30 14.20 16.49 1.18
C ARG A 30 13.64 16.87 2.56
N ARG A 31 13.71 18.15 2.94
CA ARG A 31 13.15 18.62 4.21
C ARG A 31 11.63 18.42 4.25
N THR A 32 10.94 18.73 3.16
CA THR A 32 9.50 18.50 3.01
C THR A 32 9.16 17.01 3.14
N LEU A 33 9.94 16.14 2.49
CA LEU A 33 9.79 14.70 2.58
C LEU A 33 9.93 14.19 4.03
N LEU A 34 11.01 14.60 4.72
CA LEU A 34 11.23 14.19 6.10
C LEU A 34 10.08 14.66 7.01
N ALA A 35 9.68 15.92 6.90
CA ALA A 35 8.58 16.47 7.69
C ALA A 35 7.24 15.75 7.41
N ALA A 36 6.97 15.40 6.15
CA ALA A 36 5.79 14.63 5.78
C ALA A 36 5.80 13.23 6.42
N CYS A 37 6.94 12.53 6.42
CA CYS A 37 7.08 11.21 7.04
C CYS A 37 7.04 11.25 8.57
N GLU A 38 7.56 12.30 9.20
CA GLU A 38 7.55 12.48 10.67
C GLU A 38 6.18 12.90 11.19
N LYS A 39 5.46 13.78 10.48
CA LYS A 39 4.18 14.33 10.94
C LYS A 39 2.98 13.53 10.45
N ASN A 40 2.96 13.21 9.16
CA ASN A 40 1.78 12.63 8.52
C ASN A 40 1.94 11.13 8.27
N GLY A 41 3.13 10.68 7.89
CA GLY A 41 3.42 9.32 7.44
C GLY A 41 2.78 8.93 6.09
N PHE A 42 1.92 9.80 5.54
CA PHE A 42 1.31 9.76 4.21
C PHE A 42 1.60 11.07 3.48
N PHE A 43 1.85 11.01 2.17
CA PHE A 43 2.00 12.20 1.33
C PHE A 43 1.70 11.90 -0.14
N TYR A 44 1.40 12.95 -0.91
CA TYR A 44 1.36 12.85 -2.37
C TYR A 44 2.76 13.00 -2.94
N LEU A 45 3.17 12.07 -3.78
CA LEU A 45 4.38 12.20 -4.60
C LEU A 45 3.97 12.59 -6.02
N ASP A 46 4.30 13.82 -6.41
CA ASP A 46 4.12 14.33 -7.76
C ASP A 46 5.15 13.68 -8.68
N ILE A 47 4.65 12.85 -9.60
CA ILE A 47 5.45 12.05 -10.54
C ILE A 47 5.76 12.85 -11.81
N ILE A 48 4.97 13.89 -12.11
CA ILE A 48 5.06 14.64 -13.37
C ILE A 48 6.43 15.31 -13.48
N GLY A 49 7.09 15.11 -14.63
CA GLY A 49 8.44 15.62 -14.89
C GLY A 49 9.54 14.91 -14.07
N GLY A 50 9.19 13.87 -13.31
CA GLY A 50 10.11 12.92 -12.71
C GLY A 50 10.20 11.63 -13.51
N ASP A 51 9.05 11.04 -13.87
CA ASP A 51 8.95 9.82 -14.69
C ASP A 51 7.58 9.72 -15.39
N ASP A 52 7.42 10.43 -16.50
CA ASP A 52 6.15 10.43 -17.26
C ASP A 52 5.86 9.06 -17.92
N GLN A 53 6.90 8.27 -18.17
CA GLN A 53 6.76 6.92 -18.73
C GLN A 53 6.15 5.95 -17.70
N PHE A 54 6.41 6.17 -16.41
CA PHE A 54 5.82 5.38 -15.33
C PHE A 54 4.29 5.48 -15.32
N LEU A 55 3.72 6.68 -15.47
CA LEU A 55 2.26 6.87 -15.51
C LEU A 55 1.62 6.20 -16.73
N GLN A 56 2.26 6.25 -17.89
CA GLN A 56 1.78 5.53 -19.08
C GLN A 56 1.84 4.00 -18.91
N THR A 57 2.85 3.52 -18.18
CA THR A 57 3.01 2.09 -17.88
C THR A 57 1.95 1.63 -16.89
N TRP A 58 1.62 2.47 -15.91
CA TRP A 58 0.49 2.27 -14.99
C TRP A 58 -0.84 2.15 -15.75
N ASP A 59 -1.11 3.03 -16.70
CA ASP A 59 -2.34 2.99 -17.49
C ASP A 59 -2.49 1.66 -18.26
N LYS A 60 -1.42 1.20 -18.91
CA LYS A 60 -1.39 -0.09 -19.61
C LYS A 60 -1.55 -1.27 -18.65
N LEU A 61 -0.92 -1.21 -17.48
CA LEU A 61 -1.06 -2.24 -16.46
C LEU A 61 -2.51 -2.34 -15.98
N LEU A 62 -3.19 -1.20 -15.76
CA LEU A 62 -4.61 -1.18 -15.39
C LEU A 62 -5.50 -1.81 -16.47
N GLU A 63 -5.25 -1.52 -17.75
CA GLU A 63 -6.01 -2.13 -18.85
C GLU A 63 -5.85 -3.66 -18.87
N VAL A 64 -4.62 -4.15 -18.78
CA VAL A 64 -4.30 -5.59 -18.70
C VAL A 64 -4.99 -6.23 -17.51
N MET A 65 -4.93 -5.59 -16.34
CA MET A 65 -5.47 -6.15 -15.11
C MET A 65 -6.98 -6.07 -15.02
N ALA A 66 -7.61 -5.05 -15.60
CA ALA A 66 -9.05 -5.02 -15.77
C ALA A 66 -9.53 -6.23 -16.58
N GLY A 67 -8.86 -6.54 -17.70
CA GLY A 67 -9.14 -7.75 -18.47
C GLY A 67 -8.94 -9.05 -17.68
N TYR A 68 -7.88 -9.14 -16.87
CA TYR A 68 -7.63 -10.29 -16.00
C TYR A 68 -8.74 -10.50 -14.97
N PHE A 69 -9.13 -9.45 -14.23
CA PHE A 69 -10.11 -9.59 -13.15
C PHE A 69 -11.54 -9.87 -13.65
N HIS A 70 -11.86 -9.51 -14.89
CA HIS A 70 -13.15 -9.86 -15.53
C HIS A 70 -13.23 -11.32 -15.99
N GLN A 71 -12.15 -12.10 -15.89
CA GLN A 71 -12.18 -13.53 -16.17
C GLN A 71 -13.03 -14.28 -15.11
N PRO A 72 -13.61 -15.44 -15.48
CA PRO A 72 -14.29 -16.30 -14.52
C PRO A 72 -13.38 -16.65 -13.34
N GLN A 73 -13.97 -16.80 -12.15
CA GLN A 73 -13.22 -17.03 -10.91
C GLN A 73 -12.34 -18.28 -11.01
N GLU A 74 -12.84 -19.36 -11.59
CA GLU A 74 -12.13 -20.61 -11.82
C GLU A 74 -10.86 -20.45 -12.65
N VAL A 75 -10.82 -19.47 -13.56
CA VAL A 75 -9.62 -19.17 -14.37
C VAL A 75 -8.59 -18.44 -13.50
N LYS A 76 -9.02 -17.43 -12.74
CA LYS A 76 -8.13 -16.67 -11.85
C LYS A 76 -7.58 -17.53 -10.72
N MET A 77 -8.38 -18.47 -10.20
CA MET A 77 -7.95 -19.43 -9.17
C MET A 77 -6.83 -20.37 -9.64
N LEU A 78 -6.56 -20.51 -10.94
CA LEU A 78 -5.38 -21.24 -11.42
C LEU A 78 -4.05 -20.54 -11.05
N ASP A 79 -4.11 -19.24 -10.79
CA ASP A 79 -2.98 -18.43 -10.33
C ASP A 79 -2.96 -18.26 -8.79
N ASP A 80 -3.89 -18.87 -8.04
CA ASP A 80 -3.84 -18.89 -6.57
C ASP A 80 -2.67 -19.75 -6.10
N ARG A 81 -1.86 -19.17 -5.22
CA ARG A 81 -0.65 -19.80 -4.66
C ARG A 81 -0.66 -19.87 -3.14
N GLN A 82 -1.77 -19.51 -2.50
CA GLN A 82 -1.94 -19.48 -1.04
C GLN A 82 -0.75 -18.79 -0.35
N SER A 83 -0.41 -17.59 -0.83
CA SER A 83 0.75 -16.82 -0.37
C SER A 83 0.41 -15.37 -0.17
N ASP A 84 1.05 -14.78 0.83
CA ASP A 84 0.89 -13.39 1.22
C ASP A 84 1.63 -12.39 0.31
N THR A 85 2.42 -12.90 -0.63
CA THR A 85 3.30 -12.05 -1.47
C THR A 85 3.21 -12.29 -2.96
N HIS A 86 2.54 -13.35 -3.41
CA HIS A 86 2.44 -13.69 -4.83
C HIS A 86 1.23 -14.57 -5.14
N GLY A 87 0.74 -14.47 -6.38
CA GLY A 87 -0.42 -15.21 -6.84
C GLY A 87 -1.72 -14.43 -6.69
N TYR A 88 -2.80 -15.03 -7.18
CA TYR A 88 -4.15 -14.50 -7.08
C TYR A 88 -4.71 -14.73 -5.68
N GLU A 89 -5.45 -13.75 -5.17
CA GLU A 89 -6.20 -13.81 -3.92
C GLU A 89 -7.67 -13.48 -4.21
N PRO A 90 -8.62 -14.41 -3.96
CA PRO A 90 -10.03 -14.15 -4.14
C PRO A 90 -10.57 -13.21 -3.05
N MET A 91 -11.80 -12.75 -3.23
CA MET A 91 -12.54 -12.00 -2.20
C MET A 91 -12.82 -12.84 -0.96
N ALA A 92 -13.00 -12.14 0.17
CA ALA A 92 -13.40 -12.67 1.46
C ALA A 92 -12.37 -13.62 2.11
N THR A 93 -11.09 -13.30 1.98
CA THR A 93 -9.99 -14.07 2.61
C THR A 93 -9.58 -13.51 3.98
N SER A 94 -9.90 -12.24 4.27
CA SER A 94 -9.56 -11.55 5.51
C SER A 94 -10.77 -10.79 6.09
N ALA A 95 -10.59 -10.21 7.28
CA ALA A 95 -11.58 -9.31 7.87
C ALA A 95 -11.75 -8.04 7.03
N GLY A 96 -12.98 -7.57 6.85
CA GLY A 96 -13.31 -6.36 6.09
C GLY A 96 -13.36 -5.10 6.93
N ALA A 97 -13.69 -3.96 6.32
CA ALA A 97 -13.79 -2.68 7.04
C ALA A 97 -15.06 -2.54 7.89
N VAL A 98 -16.02 -3.46 7.75
CA VAL A 98 -17.22 -3.53 8.58
C VAL A 98 -17.07 -4.69 9.56
N PRO A 99 -17.22 -4.46 10.88
CA PRO A 99 -17.13 -5.50 11.88
C PRO A 99 -18.04 -6.69 11.59
N GLY A 100 -17.48 -7.90 11.68
CA GLY A 100 -18.20 -9.15 11.43
C GLY A 100 -18.41 -9.51 9.96
N LEU A 101 -18.02 -8.65 9.01
CA LEU A 101 -18.03 -8.94 7.58
C LEU A 101 -16.60 -9.15 7.05
N PRO A 102 -16.41 -10.03 6.06
CA PRO A 102 -15.11 -10.20 5.42
C PRO A 102 -14.76 -9.01 4.51
N ASP A 103 -13.53 -8.98 4.00
CA ASP A 103 -13.14 -8.02 2.97
C ASP A 103 -13.94 -8.22 1.67
N TYR A 104 -13.83 -7.23 0.78
CA TYR A 104 -14.46 -7.29 -0.53
C TYR A 104 -13.59 -6.67 -1.60
N TYR A 105 -12.47 -7.34 -1.84
CA TYR A 105 -11.59 -7.10 -2.97
C TYR A 105 -10.95 -8.40 -3.42
N GLU A 106 -10.58 -8.47 -4.68
CA GLU A 106 -9.67 -9.50 -5.18
C GLU A 106 -8.32 -8.86 -5.52
N SER A 107 -7.24 -9.64 -5.49
CA SER A 107 -5.91 -9.12 -5.84
C SER A 107 -5.07 -10.10 -6.65
N LEU A 108 -4.14 -9.54 -7.43
CA LEU A 108 -3.03 -10.29 -8.00
C LEU A 108 -1.72 -9.72 -7.47
N LYS A 109 -0.96 -10.55 -6.77
CA LYS A 109 0.34 -10.19 -6.18
C LYS A 109 1.48 -10.75 -7.04
N VAL A 110 2.51 -9.93 -7.27
CA VAL A 110 3.68 -10.29 -8.08
C VAL A 110 4.94 -10.02 -7.29
N SER A 111 5.57 -11.09 -6.81
CA SER A 111 6.87 -11.03 -6.15
C SER A 111 7.91 -10.40 -7.08
N ARG A 112 8.61 -9.38 -6.57
CA ARG A 112 9.69 -8.72 -7.30
C ARG A 112 10.81 -9.71 -7.62
N ASP A 113 11.20 -10.53 -6.65
CA ASP A 113 12.31 -11.47 -6.79
C ASP A 113 11.97 -12.57 -7.81
N GLU A 114 10.75 -13.11 -7.80
CA GLU A 114 10.30 -14.07 -8.80
C GLU A 114 10.25 -13.47 -10.22
N LEU A 115 9.84 -12.19 -10.33
CA LEU A 115 9.82 -11.49 -11.61
C LEU A 115 11.25 -11.32 -12.15
N ARG A 116 12.20 -10.84 -11.32
CA ARG A 116 13.63 -10.67 -11.66
C ARG A 116 14.31 -11.97 -12.04
N GLN A 117 13.97 -13.07 -11.36
CA GLN A 117 14.53 -14.40 -11.61
C GLN A 117 13.88 -15.11 -12.79
N ASN A 118 12.95 -14.45 -13.50
CA ASN A 118 12.17 -15.05 -14.59
C ASN A 118 11.51 -16.38 -14.17
N SER A 119 10.95 -16.42 -12.95
CA SER A 119 10.32 -17.61 -12.40
C SER A 119 9.15 -18.08 -13.27
N SER A 120 9.09 -19.38 -13.53
CA SER A 120 7.96 -20.01 -14.22
C SER A 120 6.69 -20.08 -13.36
N LYS A 121 6.76 -19.72 -12.07
CA LYS A 121 5.63 -19.75 -11.12
C LYS A 121 4.80 -18.47 -11.07
N VAL A 122 5.21 -17.41 -11.78
CA VAL A 122 4.38 -16.19 -11.87
C VAL A 122 3.08 -16.47 -12.62
N ALA A 123 2.04 -15.70 -12.32
CA ALA A 123 0.72 -15.85 -12.91
C ALA A 123 0.75 -15.77 -14.44
N SER A 124 -0.22 -16.43 -15.08
CA SER A 124 -0.26 -16.55 -16.54
C SER A 124 -0.28 -15.19 -17.24
N ILE A 125 -1.06 -14.23 -16.71
CA ILE A 125 -1.10 -12.87 -17.25
C ILE A 125 0.25 -12.14 -17.13
N VAL A 126 1.00 -12.39 -16.05
CA VAL A 126 2.34 -11.82 -15.85
C VAL A 126 3.33 -12.39 -16.85
N LYS A 127 3.19 -13.67 -17.25
CA LYS A 127 4.03 -14.26 -18.31
C LYS A 127 3.72 -13.63 -19.67
N ILE A 128 2.44 -13.50 -20.00
CA ILE A 128 1.97 -12.97 -21.29
C ILE A 128 2.35 -11.49 -21.44
N GLN A 129 2.15 -10.70 -20.39
CA GLN A 129 2.39 -9.25 -20.39
C GLN A 129 3.67 -8.86 -19.64
N ARG A 130 4.67 -9.74 -19.64
CA ARG A 130 5.89 -9.64 -18.83
C ARG A 130 6.56 -8.27 -18.91
N ALA A 131 6.70 -7.71 -20.11
CA ALA A 131 7.33 -6.41 -20.32
C ALA A 131 6.63 -5.27 -19.55
N ILE A 132 5.30 -5.29 -19.45
CA ILE A 132 4.53 -4.27 -18.72
C ILE A 132 4.76 -4.41 -17.21
N PHE A 133 4.73 -5.64 -16.69
CA PHE A 133 4.98 -5.90 -15.27
C PHE A 133 6.42 -5.56 -14.88
N GLU A 134 7.40 -5.95 -15.68
CA GLU A 134 8.82 -5.63 -15.44
C GLU A 134 9.05 -4.12 -15.48
N ALA A 135 8.52 -3.41 -16.48
CA ALA A 135 8.64 -1.96 -16.58
C ALA A 135 7.99 -1.25 -15.38
N TYR A 136 6.78 -1.68 -14.97
CA TYR A 136 6.10 -1.08 -13.83
C TYR A 136 6.87 -1.34 -12.52
N VAL A 137 7.25 -2.59 -12.26
CA VAL A 137 7.95 -2.99 -11.03
C VAL A 137 9.32 -2.29 -10.94
N ALA A 138 10.06 -2.21 -12.04
CA ALA A 138 11.34 -1.51 -12.07
C ALA A 138 11.16 -0.01 -11.76
N SER A 139 10.22 0.66 -12.43
CA SER A 139 9.96 2.09 -12.23
C SER A 139 9.47 2.39 -10.81
N ALA A 140 8.47 1.64 -10.33
CA ALA A 140 7.96 1.78 -8.97
C ALA A 140 9.06 1.57 -7.93
N HIS A 141 9.89 0.53 -8.11
CA HIS A 141 11.04 0.27 -7.25
C HIS A 141 12.05 1.43 -7.25
N THR A 142 12.41 1.95 -8.42
CA THR A 142 13.31 3.11 -8.53
C THR A 142 12.75 4.35 -7.84
N VAL A 143 11.45 4.61 -7.97
CA VAL A 143 10.77 5.74 -7.30
C VAL A 143 10.86 5.60 -5.77
N VAL A 144 10.43 4.47 -5.21
CA VAL A 144 10.46 4.28 -3.74
C VAL A 144 11.87 4.18 -3.19
N SER A 145 12.82 3.61 -3.93
CA SER A 145 14.24 3.60 -3.55
C SER A 145 14.85 5.01 -3.58
N THR A 146 14.40 5.89 -4.49
CA THR A 146 14.79 7.31 -4.49
C THR A 146 14.27 8.03 -3.25
N VAL A 147 13.00 7.80 -2.89
CA VAL A 147 12.41 8.33 -1.64
C VAL A 147 13.19 7.84 -0.42
N LEU A 148 13.45 6.53 -0.34
CA LEU A 148 14.19 5.92 0.77
C LEU A 148 15.62 6.46 0.89
N ARG A 149 16.31 6.65 -0.24
CA ARG A 149 17.67 7.23 -0.27
C ARG A 149 17.67 8.66 0.27
N GLU A 150 16.72 9.50 -0.14
CA GLU A 150 16.61 10.87 0.36
C GLU A 150 16.25 10.93 1.85
N LEU A 151 15.40 10.00 2.34
CA LEU A 151 15.14 9.83 3.77
C LEU A 151 16.40 9.38 4.53
N SER A 152 17.18 8.46 3.98
CA SER A 152 18.46 8.03 4.58
C SER A 152 19.40 9.21 4.77
N VAL A 153 19.52 10.10 3.76
CA VAL A 153 20.34 11.32 3.87
C VAL A 153 19.77 12.28 4.91
N ALA A 154 18.45 12.43 4.98
CA ALA A 154 17.80 13.35 5.92
C ALA A 154 17.87 12.88 7.39
N LEU A 155 17.83 11.56 7.60
CA LEU A 155 17.88 10.94 8.91
C LEU A 155 19.32 10.84 9.44
N GLY A 156 20.29 10.61 8.55
CA GLY A 156 21.71 10.42 8.87
C GLY A 156 22.12 8.95 8.97
N ASP A 157 23.44 8.71 9.01
CA ASP A 157 24.07 7.38 8.90
C ASP A 157 23.78 6.45 10.09
N GLN A 158 23.21 6.96 11.18
CA GLN A 158 22.83 6.14 12.33
C GLN A 158 21.67 5.16 12.04
N TYR A 159 20.99 5.31 10.90
CA TYR A 159 19.93 4.41 10.44
C TYR A 159 20.37 3.71 9.14
N PRO A 160 20.66 2.40 9.16
CA PRO A 160 21.26 1.69 8.02
C PRO A 160 20.22 1.31 6.96
N LEU A 161 19.48 2.29 6.44
CA LEU A 161 18.36 2.05 5.51
C LEU A 161 18.83 1.45 4.18
N ALA A 162 19.97 1.90 3.64
CA ALA A 162 20.51 1.36 2.39
C ALA A 162 20.91 -0.12 2.53
N GLU A 163 21.62 -0.46 3.61
CA GLU A 163 22.03 -1.83 3.89
C GLU A 163 20.80 -2.73 4.06
N ALA A 164 19.80 -2.27 4.83
CA ALA A 164 18.56 -3.00 5.07
C ALA A 164 17.77 -3.33 3.79
N HIS A 165 18.02 -2.62 2.68
CA HIS A 165 17.31 -2.77 1.41
C HIS A 165 18.25 -3.17 0.26
N SER A 166 19.36 -3.85 0.56
CA SER A 166 20.25 -4.38 -0.47
C SER A 166 19.52 -5.39 -1.39
N ASP A 167 19.73 -5.23 -2.69
CA ASP A 167 19.17 -6.08 -3.74
C ASP A 167 19.82 -7.47 -3.86
N ASP A 168 20.92 -7.68 -3.13
CA ASP A 168 21.65 -8.96 -3.06
C ASP A 168 21.07 -9.91 -2.02
N ARG A 169 20.11 -9.43 -1.21
CA ARG A 169 19.43 -10.23 -0.19
C ARG A 169 17.95 -10.42 -0.57
N PRO A 170 17.38 -11.60 -0.27
CA PRO A 170 15.97 -11.86 -0.55
C PRO A 170 15.08 -10.88 0.22
N SER A 171 14.04 -10.39 -0.44
CA SER A 171 13.10 -9.48 0.19
C SER A 171 11.64 -9.83 -0.10
N ARG A 172 10.84 -9.40 0.87
CA ARG A 172 9.40 -9.20 0.84
C ARG A 172 8.72 -8.54 -0.38
N SER A 173 9.49 -7.80 -1.18
CA SER A 173 8.94 -6.70 -1.98
C SER A 173 8.02 -7.21 -3.09
N THR A 174 6.85 -6.61 -3.22
CA THR A 174 5.81 -7.13 -4.10
C THR A 174 4.96 -6.02 -4.71
N LEU A 175 4.57 -6.24 -5.96
CA LEU A 175 3.48 -5.50 -6.61
C LEU A 175 2.16 -6.16 -6.23
N SER A 176 1.13 -5.40 -5.95
CA SER A 176 -0.23 -5.90 -5.81
C SER A 176 -1.18 -5.02 -6.58
N VAL A 177 -1.99 -5.63 -7.42
CA VAL A 177 -3.10 -4.97 -8.10
C VAL A 177 -4.38 -5.44 -7.44
N PHE A 178 -5.21 -4.50 -7.03
CA PHE A 178 -6.48 -4.77 -6.34
C PHE A 178 -7.65 -4.36 -7.22
N ARG A 179 -8.73 -5.14 -7.17
CA ARG A 179 -10.04 -4.76 -7.67
C ARG A 179 -11.07 -4.86 -6.54
N TYR A 180 -11.78 -3.78 -6.32
CA TYR A 180 -12.98 -3.73 -5.49
C TYR A 180 -14.16 -3.67 -6.46
N PRO A 181 -14.90 -4.77 -6.64
CA PRO A 181 -15.93 -4.82 -7.66
C PRO A 181 -17.11 -3.93 -7.30
N LYS A 182 -17.77 -3.39 -8.33
CA LYS A 182 -19.06 -2.73 -8.20
C LYS A 182 -20.04 -3.66 -7.49
N GLN A 183 -20.83 -3.09 -6.58
CA GLN A 183 -21.87 -3.79 -5.84
C GLN A 183 -23.24 -3.37 -6.37
N ASP A 184 -24.08 -4.35 -6.72
CA ASP A 184 -25.46 -4.10 -7.12
C ASP A 184 -26.30 -3.63 -5.93
N GLU A 185 -27.27 -2.75 -6.18
CA GLU A 185 -28.12 -2.15 -5.13
C GLU A 185 -28.98 -3.21 -4.40
N ASP A 186 -29.38 -4.27 -5.10
CA ASP A 186 -30.32 -5.30 -4.64
C ASP A 186 -29.67 -6.46 -3.86
N VAL A 187 -28.34 -6.49 -3.74
CA VAL A 187 -27.61 -7.54 -3.01
C VAL A 187 -27.41 -7.08 -1.56
N GLU A 188 -27.62 -7.97 -0.58
CA GLU A 188 -27.24 -7.67 0.81
C GLU A 188 -25.76 -7.26 0.88
N LEU A 189 -25.41 -6.32 1.75
CA LEU A 189 -24.03 -5.86 1.90
C LEU A 189 -23.14 -7.03 2.35
N SER A 190 -22.50 -7.71 1.40
CA SER A 190 -21.36 -8.58 1.65
C SER A 190 -20.15 -7.68 1.79
N GLY A 191 -19.47 -7.65 2.94
CA GLY A 191 -18.12 -7.09 3.14
C GLY A 191 -17.79 -5.73 2.50
N LEU A 192 -17.25 -4.76 3.23
CA LEU A 192 -16.84 -3.50 2.58
C LEU A 192 -15.33 -3.32 2.62
N GLY A 193 -14.77 -3.16 1.42
CA GLY A 193 -13.43 -2.67 1.20
C GLY A 193 -12.34 -3.48 1.91
N HIS A 194 -11.41 -2.78 2.55
CA HIS A 194 -10.23 -3.34 3.20
C HIS A 194 -10.15 -2.77 4.61
N ASN A 195 -10.02 -3.65 5.62
CA ASN A 195 -10.01 -3.26 7.02
C ASN A 195 -8.89 -2.27 7.37
N LYS A 196 -9.03 -1.58 8.50
CA LYS A 196 -7.99 -0.69 9.02
C LYS A 196 -6.72 -1.46 9.35
N HIS A 197 -5.59 -0.94 8.91
CA HIS A 197 -4.28 -1.50 9.19
C HIS A 197 -3.18 -0.46 8.98
N THR A 198 -1.98 -0.79 9.42
CA THR A 198 -0.75 -0.22 8.88
C THR A 198 -0.07 -1.21 7.95
N ASP A 199 0.65 -0.69 6.96
CA ASP A 199 1.49 -1.53 6.10
C ASP A 199 2.71 -2.04 6.85
N LEU A 200 3.02 -3.33 6.70
CA LEU A 200 4.14 -3.97 7.42
C LEU A 200 5.54 -3.56 6.92
N GLY A 201 5.62 -3.09 5.66
CA GLY A 201 6.86 -2.87 4.93
C GLY A 201 7.58 -1.57 5.28
N THR A 202 8.32 -1.05 4.31
CA THR A 202 9.11 0.19 4.44
C THR A 202 8.34 1.36 3.86
N LEU A 203 8.04 1.31 2.56
CA LEU A 203 7.29 2.31 1.84
C LEU A 203 6.30 1.62 0.91
N THR A 204 5.11 2.17 0.82
CA THR A 204 4.10 1.77 -0.16
C THR A 204 3.93 2.90 -1.16
N LEU A 205 3.99 2.58 -2.45
CA LEU A 205 3.58 3.47 -3.53
C LEU A 205 2.23 3.00 -4.06
N LEU A 206 1.21 3.84 -3.95
CA LEU A 206 -0.15 3.55 -4.36
C LEU A 206 -0.61 4.49 -5.48
N LEU A 207 -1.08 3.92 -6.59
CA LEU A 207 -1.77 4.64 -7.65
C LEU A 207 -3.21 4.14 -7.77
N CYS A 208 -4.17 5.07 -7.80
CA CYS A 208 -5.60 4.78 -7.98
C CYS A 208 -6.31 5.98 -8.61
N ARG A 209 -7.40 5.72 -9.36
CA ARG A 209 -8.23 6.77 -9.97
C ARG A 209 -9.50 7.04 -9.17
N GLN A 210 -10.01 6.01 -8.51
CA GLN A 210 -11.28 6.04 -7.79
C GLN A 210 -11.07 6.33 -6.30
N TRP A 211 -12.09 6.94 -5.70
CA TRP A 211 -12.16 7.19 -4.26
C TRP A 211 -12.17 5.89 -3.45
N GLY A 212 -11.88 6.02 -2.15
CA GLY A 212 -12.17 4.98 -1.16
C GLY A 212 -11.09 4.77 -0.11
N LEU A 213 -9.86 5.22 -0.37
CA LEU A 213 -8.80 5.22 0.64
C LEU A 213 -9.14 6.24 1.73
N GLN A 214 -9.11 5.80 2.99
CA GLN A 214 -9.19 6.65 4.16
C GLN A 214 -7.94 6.51 5.02
N VAL A 215 -7.53 7.62 5.62
CA VAL A 215 -6.46 7.69 6.61
C VAL A 215 -7.02 8.16 7.95
N LEU A 216 -6.55 7.57 9.04
CA LEU A 216 -6.87 8.04 10.38
C LEU A 216 -5.94 9.22 10.74
N THR A 217 -6.52 10.35 11.11
CA THR A 217 -5.79 11.58 11.49
C THR A 217 -6.04 11.94 12.95
N GLU A 218 -5.08 12.61 13.59
CA GLU A 218 -5.15 12.98 15.02
C GLU A 218 -6.38 13.86 15.33
N ASP A 219 -6.63 14.87 14.50
CA ASP A 219 -7.60 15.94 14.82
C ASP A 219 -9.01 15.65 14.31
N LYS A 220 -9.14 14.92 13.20
CA LYS A 220 -10.38 14.81 12.44
C LYS A 220 -10.88 13.37 12.29
N GLY A 221 -10.18 12.39 12.87
CA GLY A 221 -10.50 10.98 12.68
C GLY A 221 -10.28 10.53 11.23
N TRP A 222 -11.17 9.69 10.72
CA TRP A 222 -11.09 9.11 9.38
C TRP A 222 -11.36 10.16 8.29
N GLN A 223 -10.38 10.39 7.43
CA GLN A 223 -10.47 11.32 6.30
C GLN A 223 -10.21 10.62 4.97
N PHE A 224 -10.95 10.98 3.92
CA PHE A 224 -10.72 10.43 2.59
C PHE A 224 -9.48 11.03 1.93
N VAL A 225 -8.71 10.19 1.24
CA VAL A 225 -7.57 10.62 0.41
C VAL A 225 -8.06 10.79 -1.03
N ALA A 226 -8.03 12.02 -1.52
CA ALA A 226 -8.46 12.35 -2.88
C ALA A 226 -7.55 11.71 -3.94
N PRO A 227 -8.08 11.01 -4.96
CA PRO A 227 -7.30 10.64 -6.13
C PRO A 227 -6.80 11.92 -6.84
N ARG A 228 -5.50 11.98 -7.14
CA ARG A 228 -4.88 13.13 -7.80
C ARG A 228 -4.16 12.70 -9.07
N PRO A 229 -4.58 13.15 -10.26
CA PRO A 229 -3.87 12.85 -11.51
C PRO A 229 -2.39 13.22 -11.43
N GLY A 230 -1.52 12.33 -11.89
CA GLY A 230 -0.07 12.53 -11.88
C GLY A 230 0.61 12.37 -10.52
N CYS A 231 -0.14 12.07 -9.45
CA CYS A 231 0.41 11.84 -8.13
C CYS A 231 0.23 10.37 -7.70
N ALA A 232 1.27 9.80 -7.12
CA ALA A 232 1.14 8.61 -6.28
C ALA A 232 0.86 9.03 -4.83
N VAL A 233 0.16 8.19 -4.08
CA VAL A 233 0.13 8.28 -2.62
C VAL A 233 1.27 7.42 -2.10
N ILE A 234 2.13 8.00 -1.26
CA ILE A 234 3.19 7.26 -0.58
C ILE A 234 2.88 7.20 0.90
N ASN A 235 3.08 6.03 1.50
CA ASN A 235 3.05 5.89 2.95
C ASN A 235 4.21 5.11 3.54
N VAL A 236 4.58 5.51 4.75
CA VAL A 236 5.54 4.83 5.60
C VAL A 236 4.87 3.60 6.22
N GLY A 237 5.58 2.47 6.17
CA GLY A 237 5.18 1.24 6.84
C GLY A 237 5.92 1.00 8.16
N ASP A 238 5.52 -0.06 8.85
CA ASP A 238 6.00 -0.44 10.17
C ASP A 238 7.52 -0.68 10.20
N SER A 239 8.07 -1.38 9.19
CA SER A 239 9.51 -1.65 9.13
C SER A 239 10.34 -0.37 9.08
N LEU A 240 9.92 0.64 8.29
CA LEU A 240 10.64 1.92 8.23
C LEU A 240 10.47 2.73 9.51
N ARG A 241 9.28 2.71 10.12
CA ARG A 241 9.06 3.28 11.46
C ARG A 241 10.03 2.69 12.47
N PHE A 242 10.13 1.36 12.55
CA PHE A 242 11.03 0.68 13.49
C PHE A 242 12.50 0.94 13.18
N LEU A 243 12.91 0.86 11.90
CA LEU A 243 14.29 1.13 11.47
C LEU A 243 14.71 2.58 11.73
N SER A 244 13.77 3.54 11.74
CA SER A 244 14.03 4.94 12.08
C SER A 244 14.02 5.22 13.59
N GLY A 245 13.93 4.19 14.44
CA GLY A 245 13.82 4.35 15.89
C GLY A 245 12.53 5.07 16.31
N LEU A 246 11.41 4.74 15.64
CA LEU A 246 10.08 5.33 15.83
C LEU A 246 9.94 6.81 15.44
N ARG A 247 10.94 7.37 14.73
CA ARG A 247 10.94 8.76 14.30
C ARG A 247 9.96 9.03 13.16
N LEU A 248 9.83 8.09 12.22
CA LEU A 248 8.84 8.16 11.13
C LEU A 248 7.55 7.46 11.52
N ARG A 249 6.40 7.98 11.08
CA ARG A 249 5.08 7.47 11.46
C ARG A 249 4.57 6.46 10.43
N SER A 250 4.29 5.24 10.88
CA SER A 250 3.45 4.30 10.12
C SER A 250 1.99 4.74 10.27
N VAL A 251 1.17 4.56 9.23
CA VAL A 251 -0.15 5.21 9.18
C VAL A 251 -1.28 4.23 9.05
N VAL A 252 -2.25 4.37 9.96
CA VAL A 252 -3.47 3.57 9.95
C VAL A 252 -4.37 4.08 8.82
N HIS A 253 -4.68 3.18 7.90
CA HIS A 253 -5.52 3.47 6.76
C HIS A 253 -6.46 2.30 6.48
N ARG A 254 -7.54 2.56 5.75
CA ARG A 254 -8.53 1.55 5.33
C ARG A 254 -9.06 1.90 3.94
N VAL A 255 -9.80 0.98 3.33
CA VAL A 255 -10.56 1.27 2.11
C VAL A 255 -12.04 1.05 2.40
N VAL A 256 -12.85 2.07 2.16
CA VAL A 256 -14.32 2.02 2.26
C VAL A 256 -14.95 2.81 1.12
N PRO A 257 -16.15 2.46 0.63
CA PRO A 257 -16.84 3.29 -0.35
C PRO A 257 -17.13 4.70 0.20
N ARG A 258 -17.06 5.72 -0.68
CA ARG A 258 -17.27 7.14 -0.27
C ARG A 258 -18.74 7.53 -0.13
N ASN A 259 -19.65 6.82 -0.80
CA ASN A 259 -21.06 7.17 -0.81
C ASN A 259 -21.78 6.79 0.50
N ALA A 260 -22.93 7.42 0.72
CA ALA A 260 -23.78 7.18 1.89
C ALA A 260 -24.45 5.79 1.88
N ALA A 261 -24.53 5.15 0.71
CA ALA A 261 -25.04 3.77 0.59
C ALA A 261 -24.03 2.73 1.11
N HIS A 262 -22.78 3.14 1.36
CA HIS A 262 -21.67 2.27 1.70
C HIS A 262 -21.52 1.11 0.70
N ARG A 263 -21.61 1.41 -0.60
CA ARG A 263 -21.48 0.43 -1.70
C ARG A 263 -20.48 0.91 -2.74
N GLN A 264 -19.82 0.01 -3.45
CA GLN A 264 -19.01 0.41 -4.61
C GLN A 264 -19.91 0.66 -5.83
N ASP A 265 -19.99 1.89 -6.33
CA ASP A 265 -20.83 2.26 -7.50
C ASP A 265 -20.19 1.90 -8.84
N GLU A 266 -18.87 1.68 -8.83
CA GLU A 266 -18.04 1.29 -9.96
C GLU A 266 -16.92 0.36 -9.49
N ASP A 267 -16.29 -0.35 -10.44
CA ASP A 267 -15.07 -1.10 -10.14
C ASP A 267 -13.96 -0.12 -9.78
N ARG A 268 -13.44 -0.26 -8.56
CA ARG A 268 -12.25 0.48 -8.10
C ARG A 268 -11.01 -0.37 -8.30
N TYR A 269 -10.02 0.19 -8.99
CA TYR A 269 -8.70 -0.42 -9.14
C TYR A 269 -7.64 0.38 -8.42
N SER A 270 -6.75 -0.30 -7.71
CA SER A 270 -5.55 0.31 -7.16
C SER A 270 -4.33 -0.57 -7.37
N VAL A 271 -3.20 0.06 -7.69
CA VAL A 271 -1.92 -0.60 -7.88
C VAL A 271 -0.98 -0.15 -6.77
N ALA A 272 -0.57 -1.08 -5.93
CA ALA A 272 0.35 -0.84 -4.83
C ALA A 272 1.69 -1.53 -5.09
N TYR A 273 2.79 -0.82 -4.88
CA TYR A 273 4.11 -1.43 -4.80
C TYR A 273 4.64 -1.31 -3.38
N PHE A 274 4.87 -2.45 -2.74
CA PHE A 274 5.35 -2.54 -1.37
C PHE A 274 6.85 -2.77 -1.37
N LEU A 275 7.62 -1.74 -1.00
CA LEU A 275 9.04 -1.87 -0.68
C LEU A 275 9.17 -2.47 0.71
N ARG A 276 9.99 -3.51 0.83
CA ARG A 276 10.28 -4.19 2.11
C ARG A 276 11.78 -4.35 2.27
N PRO A 277 12.29 -4.37 3.52
CA PRO A 277 13.69 -4.68 3.75
C PRO A 277 13.98 -6.15 3.43
N ALA A 278 15.26 -6.51 3.41
CA ALA A 278 15.67 -7.90 3.35
C ALA A 278 15.10 -8.69 4.54
N ASP A 279 14.77 -9.96 4.30
CA ASP A 279 14.01 -10.79 5.23
C ASP A 279 14.68 -10.98 6.61
N ASP A 280 16.01 -10.95 6.62
CA ASP A 280 16.88 -11.15 7.78
C ASP A 280 17.16 -9.85 8.57
N VAL A 281 16.75 -8.69 8.05
CA VAL A 281 16.88 -7.41 8.76
C VAL A 281 16.06 -7.47 10.05
N THR A 282 16.67 -7.08 11.16
CA THR A 282 16.02 -7.06 12.47
C THR A 282 15.82 -5.64 12.98
N TYR A 283 14.75 -5.45 13.75
CA TYR A 283 14.43 -4.19 14.41
C TYR A 283 13.67 -4.46 15.71
N ARG A 284 13.55 -3.44 16.56
CA ARG A 284 12.70 -3.49 17.74
C ARG A 284 11.30 -3.03 17.36
N ASP A 285 10.30 -3.89 17.59
CA ASP A 285 8.90 -3.54 17.36
C ASP A 285 8.34 -2.61 18.46
N VAL A 286 7.05 -2.26 18.34
CA VAL A 286 6.37 -1.38 19.31
C VAL A 286 6.30 -1.96 20.73
N ASN A 287 6.44 -3.27 20.89
CA ASN A 287 6.45 -3.96 22.18
C ASN A 287 7.87 -4.18 22.71
N GLY A 288 8.89 -3.65 22.03
CA GLY A 288 10.30 -3.80 22.38
C GLY A 288 10.90 -5.17 22.03
N ARG A 289 10.16 -6.03 21.31
CA ARG A 289 10.66 -7.33 20.83
C ARG A 289 11.62 -7.10 19.68
N THR A 290 12.75 -7.81 19.69
CA THR A 290 13.61 -7.89 18.50
C THR A 290 13.02 -8.93 17.56
N VAL A 291 12.59 -8.49 16.37
CA VAL A 291 11.99 -9.35 15.34
C VAL A 291 12.68 -9.13 14.00
N SER A 292 12.72 -10.16 13.15
CA SER A 292 13.15 -9.99 11.76
C SER A 292 11.99 -9.47 10.91
N ALA A 293 12.30 -8.88 9.76
CA ALA A 293 11.31 -8.46 8.78
C ALA A 293 10.42 -9.62 8.33
N TRP A 294 10.99 -10.82 8.20
CA TRP A 294 10.22 -12.02 7.90
C TRP A 294 9.28 -12.43 9.04
N ALA A 295 9.74 -12.40 10.29
CA ALA A 295 8.89 -12.71 11.44
C ALA A 295 7.74 -11.70 11.58
N TRP A 296 8.03 -10.40 11.45
CA TRP A 296 7.01 -9.35 11.48
C TRP A 296 5.98 -9.50 10.35
N HIS A 297 6.44 -9.86 9.15
CA HIS A 297 5.55 -10.17 8.04
C HIS A 297 4.54 -11.27 8.40
N ASN A 298 5.02 -12.40 8.96
CA ASN A 298 4.14 -13.50 9.35
C ASN A 298 3.18 -13.10 10.47
N ASP A 299 3.67 -12.45 11.52
CA ASP A 299 2.84 -11.93 12.62
C ASP A 299 1.69 -11.06 12.08
N LYS A 300 1.97 -10.18 11.10
CA LYS A 300 0.99 -9.28 10.48
C LYS A 300 -0.06 -10.02 9.67
N PHE A 301 0.34 -10.94 8.80
CA PHE A 301 -0.61 -11.69 7.97
C PHE A 301 -1.45 -12.67 8.81
N ASP A 302 -0.87 -13.28 9.84
CA ASP A 302 -1.61 -14.09 10.80
C ASP A 302 -2.65 -13.26 11.54
N MET A 303 -2.34 -12.01 11.89
CA MET A 303 -3.27 -11.07 12.50
C MET A 303 -4.39 -10.62 11.55
N PHE A 304 -4.08 -10.32 10.28
CA PHE A 304 -5.09 -9.88 9.30
C PHE A 304 -6.19 -10.92 9.05
N ARG A 305 -5.86 -12.21 9.21
CA ARG A 305 -6.83 -13.32 9.10
C ARG A 305 -7.64 -13.56 10.37
N GLN A 306 -7.31 -12.91 11.50
CA GLN A 306 -8.09 -13.04 12.72
C GLN A 306 -9.41 -12.27 12.65
N PRO A 307 -10.44 -12.66 13.41
CA PRO A 307 -11.64 -11.85 13.60
C PRO A 307 -11.36 -10.48 14.26
N HIS A 308 -12.28 -9.52 14.09
CA HIS A 308 -12.12 -8.14 14.56
C HIS A 308 -11.85 -8.02 16.07
N ASP A 309 -12.50 -8.82 16.92
CA ASP A 309 -12.32 -8.78 18.37
C ASP A 309 -10.88 -9.12 18.79
N ILE A 310 -10.25 -10.08 18.10
CA ILE A 310 -8.83 -10.40 18.29
C ILE A 310 -7.95 -9.27 17.77
N GLN A 311 -8.23 -8.72 16.58
CA GLN A 311 -7.46 -7.60 16.03
C GLN A 311 -7.52 -6.36 16.92
N GLU A 312 -8.67 -6.02 17.49
CA GLU A 312 -8.83 -4.86 18.39
C GLU A 312 -8.09 -5.03 19.72
N SER A 313 -7.92 -6.27 20.17
CA SER A 313 -7.14 -6.59 21.37
C SER A 313 -5.62 -6.58 21.14
N ASN A 314 -5.17 -6.50 19.88
CA ASN A 314 -3.76 -6.63 19.52
C ASN A 314 -3.27 -5.51 18.58
N ALA A 315 -2.25 -4.78 19.03
CA ALA A 315 -1.62 -3.69 18.30
C ALA A 315 -0.98 -4.08 16.94
N VAL A 316 -0.76 -5.37 16.64
CA VAL A 316 -0.05 -5.82 15.44
C VAL A 316 -0.71 -5.34 14.15
N ALA A 317 -2.04 -5.44 14.02
CA ALA A 317 -2.75 -5.03 12.79
C ALA A 317 -2.46 -3.57 12.40
N THR A 318 -2.34 -2.69 13.39
CA THR A 318 -2.11 -1.25 13.23
C THR A 318 -0.71 -0.80 13.62
N GLY A 319 0.24 -1.73 13.81
CA GLY A 319 1.62 -1.42 14.21
C GLY A 319 1.73 -0.67 15.56
N GLY A 320 0.68 -0.75 16.38
CA GLY A 320 0.52 0.01 17.63
C GLY A 320 0.30 1.50 17.45
N MET A 321 -0.17 1.92 16.28
CA MET A 321 -0.42 3.34 15.97
C MET A 321 -1.79 3.83 16.42
N GLU A 322 -2.73 2.95 16.79
CA GLU A 322 -4.04 3.35 17.30
C GLU A 322 -4.58 2.40 18.37
N ARG A 323 -5.50 2.92 19.18
CA ARG A 323 -6.43 2.14 19.98
C ARG A 323 -7.81 2.77 19.91
N ALA A 324 -8.82 1.98 19.53
CA ALA A 324 -10.21 2.44 19.38
C ALA A 324 -10.33 3.68 18.47
N ASP A 325 -9.68 3.63 17.31
CA ASP A 325 -9.66 4.69 16.29
C ASP A 325 -9.07 6.02 16.78
N THR A 326 -8.24 5.97 17.83
CA THR A 326 -7.47 7.11 18.31
C THR A 326 -5.99 6.82 18.16
N LEU A 327 -5.24 7.71 17.51
CA LEU A 327 -3.80 7.52 17.28
C LEU A 327 -3.00 7.55 18.59
N ILE A 328 -1.97 6.71 18.67
CA ILE A 328 -1.02 6.60 19.79
C ILE A 328 0.40 6.71 19.24
N PHE A 329 1.24 7.51 19.89
CA PHE A 329 2.63 7.77 19.50
C PHE A 329 3.60 7.33 20.58
#